data_AF-K6YAT4-F1
#
_entry.id   AF-K6YAT4-F1
#
_cell.length_a   1.000
_cell.length_b   1.000
_cell.length_c   1.000
_cell.angle_alpha   90.00
_cell.angle_beta   90.00
_cell.angle_gamma   90.00
#
_symmetry.space_group_name_H-M   'P 1'
#
loop_
_entity.id
_entity.type
_entity.pdbx_description
1 polymer ?
#
loop_
_entity_poly.entity_id
_entity_poly.type
_entity_poly.pdbx_seq_one_letter_code
_entity_poly.pdbx_strand_id
1 'polypeptide(L)'
;MLEERSQLNRHYDSQGYFVLKDYFTEFEILSLRKVILKFHELWKQDHAEFYQQEAFNSSLITGSQYLACDDRIKLFNFISSKKIMDVVESVLATSPAFMNTQLFFNPVNPQQKDFWHRDCQYDHDVAGQKIAIQETQVVHLRVPLFDELGMELVPGTHKRWDNDEEFNVRQEEKGRVSSEDLSSGKKIQLAAGDLLVFSADMIHRGLYGLDRLALDILVFDPSADFIDYVDDDCLPIDSMLDKIDDPRLFINTMQLKSKQQCE
;
A
#
# COMPACT_ATOMS: atom_id res chain seq x y z
N MET A 1 15.42 4.79 -19.10
CA MET A 1 15.06 5.64 -17.94
C MET A 1 13.94 6.65 -18.22
N LEU A 2 14.12 7.72 -19.00
CA LEU A 2 13.05 8.73 -19.19
C LEU A 2 11.83 8.20 -19.98
N GLU A 3 12.06 7.45 -21.07
CA GLU A 3 10.98 6.84 -21.86
C GLU A 3 10.21 5.78 -21.07
N GLU A 4 10.91 4.96 -20.29
CA GLU A 4 10.32 3.96 -19.39
C GLU A 4 9.48 4.63 -18.30
N ARG A 5 10.00 5.66 -17.61
CA ARG A 5 9.23 6.45 -16.63
C ARG A 5 7.98 7.05 -17.26
N SER A 6 8.09 7.60 -18.47
CA SER A 6 6.95 8.17 -19.20
C SER A 6 5.91 7.10 -19.58
N GLN A 7 6.33 5.88 -19.88
CA GLN A 7 5.43 4.76 -20.15
C GLN A 7 4.71 4.28 -18.89
N LEU A 8 5.42 4.12 -17.77
CA LEU A 8 4.83 3.76 -16.48
C LEU A 8 3.80 4.81 -16.03
N ASN A 9 4.16 6.09 -16.14
CA ASN A 9 3.27 7.20 -15.84
C ASN A 9 1.98 7.13 -16.69
N ARG A 10 2.08 6.98 -18.01
CA ARG A 10 0.90 6.85 -18.88
C ARG A 10 0.04 5.62 -18.55
N HIS A 11 0.67 4.50 -18.19
CA HIS A 11 -0.06 3.29 -17.83
C HIS A 11 -0.81 3.49 -16.52
N TYR A 12 -0.15 4.04 -15.49
CA TYR A 12 -0.77 4.40 -14.23
C TYR A 12 -1.89 5.42 -14.43
N ASP A 13 -1.65 6.48 -15.20
CA ASP A 13 -2.62 7.55 -15.45
C ASP A 13 -3.92 7.03 -16.08
N SER A 14 -3.80 6.04 -16.99
CA SER A 14 -4.94 5.46 -17.70
C SER A 14 -5.59 4.26 -16.98
N GLN A 15 -4.81 3.41 -16.31
CA GLN A 15 -5.29 2.15 -15.74
C GLN A 15 -5.40 2.17 -14.21
N GLY A 16 -4.67 3.06 -13.54
CA GLY A 16 -4.61 3.16 -12.08
C GLY A 16 -3.61 2.20 -11.43
N TYR A 17 -2.91 1.38 -12.23
CA TYR A 17 -1.91 0.43 -11.73
C TYR A 17 -0.91 0.04 -12.82
N PHE A 18 0.21 -0.58 -12.43
CA PHE A 18 1.11 -1.36 -13.29
C PHE A 18 1.87 -2.40 -12.46
N VAL A 19 2.45 -3.41 -13.14
CA VAL A 19 3.28 -4.45 -12.51
C VAL A 19 4.68 -4.43 -13.09
N LEU A 20 5.69 -4.50 -12.23
CA LEU A 20 7.08 -4.79 -12.58
C LEU A 20 7.41 -6.21 -12.12
N LYS A 21 7.69 -7.10 -13.07
CA LYS A 21 8.02 -8.50 -12.79
C LYS A 21 9.49 -8.68 -12.45
N ASP A 22 9.79 -9.57 -11.50
CA ASP A 22 11.16 -9.89 -11.07
C ASP A 22 11.99 -8.62 -10.76
N TYR A 23 11.35 -7.60 -10.19
CA TYR A 23 11.93 -6.28 -10.02
C TYR A 23 12.96 -6.25 -8.89
N PHE A 24 12.70 -7.00 -7.82
CA PHE A 24 13.64 -7.23 -6.73
C PHE A 24 14.32 -8.59 -6.88
N THR A 25 15.62 -8.60 -6.61
CA THR A 25 16.40 -9.82 -6.55
C THR A 25 15.99 -10.68 -5.35
N GLU A 26 16.28 -11.98 -5.43
CA GLU A 26 16.07 -12.90 -4.32
C GLU A 26 16.78 -12.41 -3.04
N PHE A 27 17.98 -11.84 -3.16
CA PHE A 27 18.72 -11.30 -2.01
C PHE A 27 18.00 -10.11 -1.35
N GLU A 28 17.46 -9.18 -2.15
CA GLU A 28 16.68 -8.05 -1.63
C GLU A 28 15.42 -8.55 -0.89
N ILE A 29 14.68 -9.49 -1.49
CA ILE A 29 13.49 -10.08 -0.87
C ILE A 29 13.83 -10.87 0.40
N LEU A 30 14.90 -11.66 0.41
CA LEU A 30 15.34 -12.40 1.60
C LEU A 30 15.76 -11.47 2.74
N SER A 31 16.40 -10.34 2.41
CA SER A 31 16.76 -9.31 3.40
C SER A 31 15.50 -8.66 3.99
N LEU A 32 14.57 -8.25 3.14
CA LEU A 32 13.29 -7.67 3.56
C LEU A 32 12.48 -8.64 4.42
N ARG A 33 12.39 -9.91 4.00
CA ARG A 33 11.64 -10.96 4.68
C ARG A 33 12.07 -11.18 6.11
N LYS A 34 13.37 -11.06 6.42
CA LYS A 34 13.88 -11.19 7.79
C LYS A 34 13.28 -10.11 8.71
N VAL A 35 13.21 -8.87 8.24
CA VAL A 35 12.67 -7.74 9.03
C VAL A 35 11.16 -7.88 9.17
N ILE A 36 10.45 -8.15 8.07
CA ILE A 36 9.00 -8.27 8.05
C ILE A 36 8.50 -9.46 8.88
N LEU A 37 9.16 -10.62 8.81
CA LEU A 37 8.79 -11.77 9.64
C LEU A 37 9.00 -11.49 11.13
N LYS A 38 10.07 -10.77 11.51
CA LYS A 38 10.27 -10.37 12.90
C LYS A 38 9.13 -9.49 13.40
N PHE A 39 8.73 -8.47 12.63
CA PHE A 39 7.56 -7.66 12.94
C PHE A 39 6.31 -8.55 13.07
N HIS A 40 6.03 -9.38 12.08
CA HIS A 40 4.79 -10.15 12.00
C HIS A 40 4.65 -11.15 13.16
N GLU A 41 5.73 -11.84 13.55
CA GLU A 41 5.69 -12.77 14.69
C GLU A 41 5.39 -12.06 16.02
N LEU A 42 5.97 -10.88 16.24
CA LEU A 42 5.71 -10.11 17.47
C LEU A 42 4.31 -9.49 17.45
N TRP A 43 3.88 -8.95 16.31
CA TRP A 43 2.55 -8.40 16.15
C TRP A 43 1.46 -9.46 16.40
N LYS A 44 1.63 -10.68 15.89
CA LYS A 44 0.71 -11.80 16.14
C LYS A 44 0.59 -12.18 17.61
N GLN A 45 1.67 -12.04 18.40
CA GLN A 45 1.64 -12.36 19.82
C GLN A 45 0.78 -11.36 20.60
N ASP A 46 0.93 -10.06 20.31
CA ASP A 46 0.17 -9.00 20.96
C ASP A 46 -1.29 -8.95 20.49
N HIS A 47 -1.56 -9.40 19.25
CA HIS A 47 -2.88 -9.37 18.62
C HIS A 47 -3.47 -10.77 18.44
N ALA A 48 -3.15 -11.72 19.33
CA ALA A 48 -3.46 -13.15 19.11
C ALA A 48 -4.95 -13.41 18.82
N GLU A 49 -5.86 -12.80 19.56
CA GLU A 49 -7.30 -12.98 19.34
C GLU A 49 -7.75 -12.38 17.99
N PHE A 50 -7.39 -11.13 17.72
CA PHE A 50 -7.70 -10.44 16.47
C PHE A 50 -7.11 -11.18 15.26
N TYR A 51 -5.86 -11.66 15.36
CA TYR A 51 -5.20 -12.43 14.32
C TYR A 51 -5.93 -13.74 14.00
N GLN A 52 -6.45 -14.44 15.02
CA GLN A 52 -7.16 -15.70 14.83
C GLN A 52 -8.56 -15.51 14.24
N GLN A 53 -9.23 -14.39 14.53
CA GLN A 53 -10.65 -14.23 14.22
C GLN A 53 -10.95 -13.33 13.02
N GLU A 54 -10.19 -12.24 12.84
CA GLU A 54 -10.60 -11.11 11.99
C GLU A 54 -9.49 -10.55 11.09
N ALA A 55 -8.22 -10.71 11.47
CA ALA A 55 -7.14 -10.00 10.78
C ALA A 55 -6.85 -10.57 9.39
N PHE A 56 -6.74 -9.66 8.42
CA PHE A 56 -6.21 -9.91 7.08
C PHE A 56 -5.02 -9.00 6.74
N ASN A 57 -4.71 -8.05 7.63
CA ASN A 57 -3.56 -7.18 7.55
C ASN A 57 -3.14 -6.70 8.94
N SER A 58 -1.99 -6.03 8.97
CA SER A 58 -1.45 -5.24 10.07
C SER A 58 -0.84 -3.95 9.49
N SER A 59 -0.76 -2.87 10.26
CA SER A 59 -0.21 -1.58 9.82
C SER A 59 0.99 -1.14 10.68
N LEU A 60 1.57 0.02 10.36
CA LEU A 60 2.57 0.70 11.20
C LEU A 60 3.88 -0.10 11.36
N ILE A 61 4.30 -0.81 10.31
CA ILE A 61 5.46 -1.72 10.35
C ILE A 61 6.76 -0.98 10.65
N THR A 62 6.89 0.27 10.20
CA THR A 62 8.05 1.12 10.48
C THR A 62 8.08 1.69 11.90
N GLY A 63 7.06 1.41 12.73
CA GLY A 63 6.99 1.80 14.13
C GLY A 63 8.06 1.15 15.02
N SER A 64 8.27 1.72 16.20
CA SER A 64 9.28 1.29 17.17
C SER A 64 8.83 0.12 18.06
N GLN A 65 7.53 -0.19 18.10
CA GLN A 65 6.98 -1.21 18.99
C GLN A 65 7.61 -2.60 18.77
N TYR A 66 7.81 -3.01 17.52
CA TYR A 66 8.27 -4.37 17.18
C TYR A 66 9.65 -4.43 16.53
N LEU A 67 10.10 -3.32 15.96
CA LEU A 67 11.38 -3.24 15.26
C LEU A 67 12.37 -2.37 16.02
N ALA A 68 13.52 -2.94 16.33
CA ALA A 68 14.65 -2.21 16.87
C ALA A 68 15.26 -1.27 15.82
N CYS A 69 16.04 -0.28 16.25
CA CYS A 69 16.61 0.75 15.37
C CYS A 69 17.30 0.20 14.12
N ASP A 70 18.12 -0.84 14.25
CA ASP A 70 18.85 -1.41 13.10
C ASP A 70 17.92 -2.09 12.08
N ASP A 71 16.81 -2.68 12.54
CA ASP A 71 15.81 -3.28 11.65
C ASP A 71 14.94 -2.20 10.98
N ARG A 72 14.59 -1.14 11.71
CA ARG A 72 13.92 0.05 11.15
C ARG A 72 14.77 0.71 10.09
N ILE A 73 16.07 0.92 10.32
CA ILE A 73 16.99 1.49 9.33
C ILE A 73 17.05 0.63 8.06
N LYS A 74 17.10 -0.71 8.18
CA LYS A 74 17.05 -1.59 7.00
C LYS A 74 15.74 -1.44 6.23
N LEU A 75 14.61 -1.36 6.94
CA LEU A 75 13.31 -1.19 6.32
C LEU A 75 13.19 0.17 5.63
N PHE A 76 13.63 1.26 6.28
CA PHE A 76 13.65 2.59 5.68
C PHE A 76 14.57 2.66 4.44
N ASN A 77 15.74 2.02 4.48
CA ASN A 77 16.62 1.90 3.31
C ASN A 77 15.99 1.10 2.16
N PHE A 78 15.17 0.09 2.45
CA PHE A 78 14.40 -0.60 1.42
C PHE A 78 13.31 0.30 0.82
N ILE A 79 12.50 0.92 1.68
CA ILE A 79 11.38 1.82 1.31
C ILE A 79 11.86 3.00 0.47
N SER A 80 13.02 3.56 0.82
CA SER A 80 13.61 4.70 0.09
C SER A 80 14.72 4.29 -0.87
N SER A 81 14.84 3.00 -1.18
CA SER A 81 15.84 2.51 -2.13
C SER A 81 15.66 3.18 -3.49
N LYS A 82 16.76 3.29 -4.25
CA LYS A 82 16.72 3.83 -5.61
C LYS A 82 15.63 3.18 -6.48
N LYS A 83 15.43 1.86 -6.35
CA LYS A 83 14.40 1.12 -7.08
C LYS A 83 12.98 1.61 -6.75
N ILE A 84 12.68 1.84 -5.48
CA ILE A 84 11.38 2.37 -5.06
C ILE A 84 11.27 3.84 -5.50
N MET A 85 12.28 4.66 -5.23
CA MET A 85 12.23 6.09 -5.57
C MET A 85 12.07 6.32 -7.08
N ASP A 86 12.74 5.54 -7.94
CA ASP A 86 12.56 5.62 -9.40
C ASP A 86 11.11 5.35 -9.84
N VAL A 87 10.39 4.49 -9.11
CA VAL A 87 8.98 4.15 -9.36
C VAL A 87 8.06 5.21 -8.79
N VAL A 88 8.28 5.67 -7.56
CA VAL A 88 7.52 6.75 -6.93
C VAL A 88 7.59 8.02 -7.78
N GLU A 89 8.78 8.43 -8.21
CA GLU A 89 9.00 9.60 -9.08
C GLU A 89 8.40 9.43 -10.49
N SER A 90 8.04 8.21 -10.90
CA SER A 90 7.35 7.97 -12.17
C SER A 90 5.84 8.20 -12.07
N VAL A 91 5.28 8.15 -10.86
CA VAL A 91 3.84 8.28 -10.60
C VAL A 91 3.52 9.65 -10.02
N LEU A 92 4.28 10.08 -9.01
CA LEU A 92 4.06 11.32 -8.27
C LEU A 92 5.09 12.37 -8.69
N ALA A 93 4.61 13.53 -9.14
CA ALA A 93 5.44 14.54 -9.79
C ALA A 93 6.18 15.47 -8.81
N THR A 94 5.59 15.79 -7.66
CA THR A 94 6.14 16.81 -6.76
C THR A 94 6.27 16.29 -5.34
N SER A 95 7.52 16.23 -4.84
CA SER A 95 7.87 15.95 -3.43
C SER A 95 7.00 14.88 -2.74
N PRO A 96 6.93 13.65 -3.28
CA PRO A 96 6.14 12.58 -2.69
C PRO A 96 6.51 12.39 -1.22
N ALA A 97 5.50 12.09 -0.40
CA ALA A 97 5.65 11.92 1.04
C ALA A 97 5.34 10.47 1.42
N PHE A 98 6.11 9.93 2.37
CA PHE A 98 5.81 8.65 3.01
C PHE A 98 4.57 8.80 3.91
N MET A 99 3.61 7.90 3.78
CA MET A 99 2.45 7.84 4.67
C MET A 99 2.66 6.81 5.77
N ASN A 100 2.71 5.53 5.39
CA ASN A 100 2.79 4.41 6.30
C ASN A 100 3.18 3.14 5.52
N THR A 101 3.25 2.04 6.24
CA THR A 101 3.36 0.69 5.69
C THR A 101 2.19 -0.16 6.19
N GLN A 102 1.81 -1.13 5.38
CA GLN A 102 0.85 -2.17 5.72
C GLN A 102 1.40 -3.54 5.30
N LEU A 103 1.00 -4.58 6.04
CA LEU A 103 1.42 -5.95 5.80
C LEU A 103 0.17 -6.79 5.67
N PHE A 104 -0.05 -7.34 4.49
CA PHE A 104 -1.23 -8.14 4.16
C PHE A 104 -0.90 -9.63 4.16
N PHE A 105 -1.79 -10.44 4.74
CA PHE A 105 -1.66 -11.90 4.85
C PHE A 105 -2.99 -12.61 4.68
N ASN A 106 -2.99 -13.94 4.60
CA ASN A 106 -4.24 -14.72 4.59
C ASN A 106 -4.91 -14.67 5.98
N PRO A 107 -6.23 -14.43 6.07
CA PRO A 107 -6.92 -14.58 7.34
C PRO A 107 -6.85 -16.03 7.83
N VAL A 108 -6.75 -16.22 9.14
CA VAL A 108 -6.77 -17.56 9.74
C VAL A 108 -8.17 -18.17 9.65
N ASN A 109 -9.19 -17.34 9.80
CA ASN A 109 -10.58 -17.75 9.69
C ASN A 109 -10.96 -18.05 8.22
N PRO A 110 -11.25 -19.32 7.86
CA PRO A 110 -11.55 -19.67 6.47
C PRO A 110 -12.92 -19.17 5.99
N GLN A 111 -13.78 -18.66 6.88
CA GLN A 111 -15.05 -18.05 6.51
C GLN A 111 -14.91 -16.59 6.07
N GLN A 112 -13.78 -15.96 6.38
CA GLN A 112 -13.49 -14.60 5.97
C GLN A 112 -13.15 -14.58 4.48
N LYS A 113 -14.02 -13.96 3.70
CA LYS A 113 -13.86 -13.82 2.26
C LYS A 113 -13.10 -12.56 1.93
N ASP A 114 -12.40 -12.56 0.80
CA ASP A 114 -11.94 -11.31 0.22
C ASP A 114 -13.14 -10.46 -0.19
N PHE A 115 -12.94 -9.14 -0.23
CA PHE A 115 -14.01 -8.20 -0.49
C PHE A 115 -13.49 -7.00 -1.28
N TRP A 116 -14.31 -6.54 -2.24
CA TRP A 116 -14.07 -5.34 -3.00
C TRP A 116 -14.20 -4.11 -2.12
N HIS A 117 -13.26 -3.18 -2.25
CA HIS A 117 -13.28 -1.89 -1.59
C HIS A 117 -12.52 -0.85 -2.41
N ARG A 118 -12.63 0.40 -1.96
CA ARG A 118 -11.71 1.50 -2.23
C ARG A 118 -11.23 1.97 -0.86
N ASP A 119 -9.99 2.43 -0.72
CA ASP A 119 -9.49 2.78 0.62
C ASP A 119 -10.24 3.97 1.21
N CYS A 120 -10.57 4.96 0.37
CA CYS A 120 -11.38 6.12 0.75
C CYS A 120 -12.77 5.75 1.33
N GLN A 121 -13.26 4.52 1.14
CA GLN A 121 -14.53 4.06 1.70
C GLN A 121 -14.57 4.06 3.23
N TYR A 122 -13.42 3.89 3.88
CA TYR A 122 -13.35 3.78 5.33
C TYR A 122 -13.41 5.13 6.04
N ASP A 123 -13.06 6.21 5.34
CA ASP A 123 -13.04 7.57 5.86
C ASP A 123 -14.24 8.42 5.40
N HIS A 124 -14.91 7.99 4.33
CA HIS A 124 -15.91 8.82 3.65
C HIS A 124 -17.21 8.09 3.33
N ASP A 125 -18.31 8.84 3.42
CA ASP A 125 -19.57 8.46 2.79
C ASP A 125 -19.46 8.48 1.26
N VAL A 126 -20.51 8.07 0.56
CA VAL A 126 -20.52 8.00 -0.91
C VAL A 126 -20.22 9.35 -1.57
N ALA A 127 -20.64 10.47 -0.98
CA ALA A 127 -20.38 11.80 -1.54
C ALA A 127 -18.90 12.17 -1.39
N GLY A 128 -18.32 11.93 -0.20
CA GLY A 128 -16.90 12.13 0.06
C GLY A 128 -16.01 11.22 -0.80
N GLN A 129 -16.38 9.95 -0.98
CA GLN A 129 -15.64 9.03 -1.86
C GLN A 129 -15.56 9.55 -3.31
N LYS A 130 -16.64 10.14 -3.84
CA LYS A 130 -16.66 10.73 -5.19
C LYS A 130 -15.69 11.90 -5.33
N ILE A 131 -15.53 12.68 -4.26
CA ILE A 131 -14.61 13.80 -4.20
C ILE A 131 -13.17 13.28 -4.09
N ALA A 132 -12.93 12.37 -3.15
CA ALA A 132 -11.61 11.77 -2.90
C ALA A 132 -10.99 11.23 -4.21
N ILE A 133 -11.71 10.39 -4.97
CA ILE A 133 -11.23 9.83 -6.24
C ILE A 133 -10.71 10.89 -7.25
N GLN A 134 -11.17 12.14 -7.17
CA GLN A 134 -10.71 13.22 -8.06
C GLN A 134 -9.56 14.05 -7.47
N GLU A 135 -9.45 14.12 -6.14
CA GLU A 135 -8.60 15.09 -5.44
C GLU A 135 -7.41 14.43 -4.74
N THR A 136 -7.49 13.13 -4.45
CA THR A 136 -6.50 12.39 -3.69
C THR A 136 -5.64 11.51 -4.58
N GLN A 137 -4.37 11.37 -4.19
CA GLN A 137 -3.44 10.44 -4.82
C GLN A 137 -2.58 9.75 -3.76
N VAL A 138 -3.15 8.70 -3.16
CA VAL A 138 -2.38 7.73 -2.38
C VAL A 138 -2.03 6.55 -3.28
N VAL A 139 -0.76 6.17 -3.26
CA VAL A 139 -0.19 5.11 -4.10
C VAL A 139 0.30 3.99 -3.20
N HIS A 140 -0.18 2.79 -3.48
CA HIS A 140 0.35 1.56 -2.91
C HIS A 140 1.49 1.03 -3.78
N LEU A 141 2.60 0.71 -3.15
CA LEU A 141 3.68 -0.10 -3.70
C LEU A 141 3.70 -1.43 -2.97
N ARG A 142 3.05 -2.43 -3.56
CA ARG A 142 2.91 -3.79 -3.01
C ARG A 142 4.06 -4.68 -3.44
N VAL A 143 4.78 -5.20 -2.45
CA VAL A 143 5.91 -6.11 -2.58
C VAL A 143 5.56 -7.46 -1.93
N PRO A 144 5.22 -8.50 -2.72
CA PRO A 144 5.03 -9.85 -2.21
C PRO A 144 6.35 -10.41 -1.68
N LEU A 145 6.35 -10.91 -0.45
CA LEU A 145 7.50 -11.60 0.14
C LEU A 145 7.52 -13.09 -0.17
N PHE A 146 6.37 -13.66 -0.54
CA PHE A 146 6.20 -15.02 -1.05
C PHE A 146 5.25 -14.96 -2.26
N ASP A 147 5.17 -16.05 -3.01
CA ASP A 147 4.22 -16.16 -4.10
C ASP A 147 2.77 -16.06 -3.57
N GLU A 148 1.95 -15.28 -4.26
CA GLU A 148 0.56 -15.07 -3.90
C GLU A 148 -0.36 -15.21 -5.12
N LEU A 149 -1.64 -15.47 -4.88
CA LEU A 149 -2.63 -15.42 -5.97
C LEU A 149 -2.75 -13.99 -6.55
N GLY A 150 -2.35 -13.00 -5.75
CA GLY A 150 -2.19 -11.61 -6.14
C GLY A 150 -3.39 -10.75 -5.75
N MET A 151 -3.67 -9.75 -6.58
CA MET A 151 -4.75 -8.81 -6.38
C MET A 151 -5.77 -8.92 -7.51
N GLU A 152 -7.02 -8.60 -7.22
CA GLU A 152 -8.00 -8.31 -8.25
C GLU A 152 -8.36 -6.83 -8.20
N LEU A 153 -8.40 -6.19 -9.35
CA LEU A 153 -8.61 -4.74 -9.46
C LEU A 153 -9.48 -4.40 -10.65
N VAL A 154 -10.10 -3.22 -10.64
CA VAL A 154 -10.91 -2.74 -11.75
C VAL A 154 -10.20 -1.57 -12.44
N PRO A 155 -9.62 -1.76 -13.63
CA PRO A 155 -8.84 -0.71 -14.30
C PRO A 155 -9.62 0.59 -14.54
N GLY A 156 -8.95 1.72 -14.35
CA GLY A 156 -9.47 3.07 -14.59
C GLY A 156 -10.38 3.62 -13.49
N THR A 157 -10.74 2.81 -12.49
CA THR A 157 -11.64 3.24 -11.40
C THR A 157 -11.02 4.25 -10.46
N HIS A 158 -9.69 4.38 -10.43
CA HIS A 158 -8.98 5.46 -9.72
C HIS A 158 -9.36 6.87 -10.20
N LYS A 159 -10.05 7.02 -11.34
CA LYS A 159 -10.49 8.32 -11.88
C LYS A 159 -11.98 8.41 -12.20
N ARG A 160 -12.70 7.31 -12.15
CA ARG A 160 -14.14 7.28 -12.42
C ARG A 160 -14.91 6.69 -11.25
N TRP A 161 -16.13 7.16 -11.09
CA TRP A 161 -17.06 6.53 -10.17
C TRP A 161 -17.46 5.12 -10.63
N ASP A 162 -17.98 4.36 -9.67
CA ASP A 162 -18.52 3.02 -9.85
C ASP A 162 -19.67 3.02 -10.86
N ASN A 163 -19.73 1.97 -11.69
CA ASN A 163 -20.96 1.61 -12.38
C ASN A 163 -21.95 0.92 -11.43
N ASP A 164 -23.16 0.60 -11.90
CA ASP A 164 -24.19 0.00 -11.06
C ASP A 164 -23.76 -1.35 -10.44
N GLU A 165 -23.08 -2.22 -11.19
CA GLU A 165 -22.62 -3.52 -10.66
C GLU A 165 -21.54 -3.31 -9.59
N GLU A 166 -20.51 -2.53 -9.92
CA GLU A 166 -19.40 -2.17 -9.04
C GLU A 166 -19.91 -1.60 -7.71
N PHE A 167 -20.82 -0.62 -7.78
CA PHE A 167 -21.41 0.02 -6.62
C PHE A 167 -22.23 -0.97 -5.79
N ASN A 168 -23.14 -1.72 -6.43
CA ASN A 168 -24.03 -2.62 -5.67
C ASN A 168 -23.24 -3.74 -4.99
N VAL A 169 -22.19 -4.28 -5.61
CA VAL A 169 -21.33 -5.29 -4.98
C VAL A 169 -20.51 -4.70 -3.84
N ARG A 170 -19.74 -3.62 -4.10
CA ARG A 170 -18.83 -3.03 -3.11
C ARG A 170 -19.57 -2.48 -1.88
N GLN A 171 -20.73 -1.86 -2.09
CA GLN A 171 -21.57 -1.31 -1.02
C GLN A 171 -22.57 -2.33 -0.45
N GLU A 172 -22.58 -3.57 -0.96
CA GLU A 172 -23.53 -4.62 -0.56
C GLU A 172 -25.00 -4.22 -0.69
N GLU A 173 -25.31 -3.44 -1.73
CA GLU A 173 -26.65 -2.97 -2.02
C GLU A 173 -27.44 -3.97 -2.86
N LYS A 174 -28.77 -3.88 -2.80
CA LYS A 174 -29.69 -4.73 -3.59
C LYS A 174 -29.46 -6.24 -3.36
N GLY A 175 -29.03 -6.63 -2.17
CA GLY A 175 -28.82 -8.03 -1.79
C GLY A 175 -27.55 -8.67 -2.37
N ARG A 176 -26.63 -7.85 -2.88
CA ARG A 176 -25.29 -8.27 -3.31
C ARG A 176 -24.35 -8.28 -2.11
N VAL A 177 -23.24 -9.02 -2.19
CA VAL A 177 -22.18 -8.99 -1.19
C VAL A 177 -20.83 -8.65 -1.81
N SER A 178 -19.96 -8.00 -1.04
CA SER A 178 -18.67 -7.43 -1.49
C SER A 178 -17.64 -8.48 -1.92
N SER A 179 -17.90 -9.76 -1.64
CA SER A 179 -17.08 -10.90 -2.09
C SER A 179 -17.49 -11.46 -3.45
N GLU A 180 -18.59 -10.97 -4.05
CA GLU A 180 -19.02 -11.40 -5.38
C GLU A 180 -18.04 -10.96 -6.48
N ASP A 181 -17.96 -11.75 -7.55
CA ASP A 181 -17.16 -11.38 -8.72
C ASP A 181 -17.74 -10.14 -9.41
N LEU A 182 -16.86 -9.27 -9.90
CA LEU A 182 -17.21 -8.16 -10.78
C LEU A 182 -16.88 -8.50 -12.23
N SER A 183 -17.79 -8.20 -13.16
CA SER A 183 -17.54 -8.41 -14.58
C SER A 183 -16.36 -7.58 -15.12
N SER A 184 -16.07 -6.46 -14.45
CA SER A 184 -14.95 -5.56 -14.75
C SER A 184 -13.65 -5.89 -13.99
N GLY A 185 -13.67 -6.90 -13.11
CA GLY A 185 -12.53 -7.33 -12.32
C GLY A 185 -11.42 -7.95 -13.17
N LYS A 186 -10.17 -7.60 -12.85
CA LYS A 186 -8.97 -8.16 -13.48
C LYS A 186 -8.03 -8.71 -12.43
N LYS A 187 -7.79 -10.01 -12.49
CA LYS A 187 -6.85 -10.73 -11.61
C LYS A 187 -5.42 -10.49 -12.06
N ILE A 188 -4.57 -10.11 -11.12
CA ILE A 188 -3.15 -9.81 -11.30
C ILE A 188 -2.37 -10.75 -10.38
N GLN A 189 -1.84 -11.83 -10.95
CA GLN A 189 -1.00 -12.76 -10.21
C GLN A 189 0.37 -12.13 -9.90
N LEU A 190 0.88 -12.38 -8.69
CA LEU A 190 2.13 -11.81 -8.21
C LEU A 190 3.03 -12.89 -7.57
N ALA A 191 4.32 -12.80 -7.83
CA ALA A 191 5.34 -13.67 -7.25
C ALA A 191 6.28 -12.88 -6.33
N ALA A 192 7.02 -13.59 -5.48
CA ALA A 192 8.07 -12.96 -4.69
C ALA A 192 9.08 -12.26 -5.60
N GLY A 193 9.34 -10.97 -5.35
CA GLY A 193 10.23 -10.15 -6.19
C GLY A 193 9.52 -9.23 -7.17
N ASP A 194 8.23 -9.44 -7.41
CA ASP A 194 7.40 -8.50 -8.17
C ASP A 194 7.16 -7.19 -7.39
N LEU A 195 6.78 -6.15 -8.12
CA LEU A 195 6.21 -4.93 -7.57
C LEU A 195 4.89 -4.60 -8.29
N LEU A 196 3.79 -4.56 -7.55
CA LEU A 196 2.53 -3.99 -8.03
C LEU A 196 2.40 -2.56 -7.50
N VAL A 197 2.22 -1.60 -8.41
CA VAL A 197 1.94 -0.21 -8.07
C VAL A 197 0.51 0.07 -8.44
N PHE A 198 -0.29 0.59 -7.50
CA PHE A 198 -1.70 0.88 -7.75
C PHE A 198 -2.21 2.05 -6.91
N SER A 199 -3.29 2.68 -7.36
CA SER A 199 -3.98 3.76 -6.63
C SER A 199 -4.83 3.17 -5.49
N ALA A 200 -4.74 3.75 -4.29
CA ALA A 200 -5.59 3.40 -3.15
C ALA A 200 -7.09 3.63 -3.45
N ASP A 201 -7.37 4.60 -4.33
CA ASP A 201 -8.72 4.99 -4.69
C ASP A 201 -9.36 4.07 -5.72
N MET A 202 -8.63 3.12 -6.33
CA MET A 202 -9.23 2.19 -7.29
C MET A 202 -10.05 1.09 -6.61
N ILE A 203 -11.03 0.51 -7.29
CA ILE A 203 -11.70 -0.70 -6.77
C ILE A 203 -10.74 -1.87 -6.82
N HIS A 204 -10.48 -2.48 -5.66
CA HIS A 204 -9.55 -3.60 -5.55
C HIS A 204 -9.91 -4.56 -4.40
N ARG A 205 -9.33 -5.77 -4.45
CA ARG A 205 -9.36 -6.77 -3.37
C ARG A 205 -8.10 -7.65 -3.43
N GLY A 206 -7.69 -8.18 -2.28
CA GLY A 206 -6.60 -9.16 -2.20
C GLY A 206 -7.13 -10.58 -2.32
N LEU A 207 -6.50 -11.41 -3.16
CA LEU A 207 -6.92 -12.80 -3.36
C LEU A 207 -6.23 -13.70 -2.32
N TYR A 208 -7.02 -14.36 -1.47
CA TYR A 208 -6.50 -15.24 -0.43
C TYR A 208 -6.04 -16.60 -0.98
N GLY A 209 -4.91 -17.09 -0.47
CA GLY A 209 -4.33 -18.38 -0.85
C GLY A 209 -2.79 -18.36 -0.80
N LEU A 210 -2.18 -19.52 -1.07
CA LEU A 210 -0.72 -19.72 -0.97
C LEU A 210 -0.16 -19.23 0.37
N ASP A 211 1.10 -18.76 0.38
CA ASP A 211 1.79 -18.23 1.56
C ASP A 211 1.74 -16.69 1.59
N ARG A 212 0.60 -16.10 1.18
CA ARG A 212 0.41 -14.65 1.04
C ARG A 212 0.96 -13.88 2.25
N LEU A 213 2.00 -13.10 1.99
CA LEU A 213 2.55 -12.09 2.88
C LEU A 213 3.16 -10.99 2.00
N ALA A 214 2.57 -9.80 1.99
CA ALA A 214 3.00 -8.71 1.13
C ALA A 214 3.11 -7.40 1.91
N LEU A 215 4.21 -6.69 1.71
CA LEU A 215 4.43 -5.35 2.24
C LEU A 215 3.87 -4.33 1.25
N ASP A 216 2.92 -3.53 1.70
CA ASP A 216 2.44 -2.36 0.99
C ASP A 216 3.10 -1.12 1.61
N ILE A 217 3.76 -0.34 0.76
CA ILE A 217 4.32 0.97 1.11
C ILE A 217 3.36 2.02 0.57
N LEU A 218 2.87 2.90 1.44
CA LEU A 218 1.93 3.96 1.07
C LEU A 218 2.68 5.27 0.95
N VAL A 219 2.55 5.91 -0.21
CA VAL A 219 3.08 7.25 -0.48
C VAL A 219 1.99 8.12 -1.06
N PHE A 220 2.07 9.43 -0.84
CA PHE A 220 1.04 10.37 -1.29
C PHE A 220 1.62 11.64 -1.91
N ASP A 221 0.81 12.28 -2.75
CA ASP A 221 1.08 13.64 -3.23
C ASP A 221 0.86 14.65 -2.09
N PRO A 222 1.85 15.47 -1.73
CA PRO A 222 1.74 16.48 -0.67
C PRO A 222 0.69 17.56 -0.92
N SER A 223 0.13 17.68 -2.13
CA SER A 223 -1.02 18.59 -2.37
C SER A 223 -2.31 18.09 -1.72
N ALA A 224 -2.38 16.81 -1.36
CA ALA A 224 -3.51 16.21 -0.67
C ALA A 224 -3.29 16.23 0.85
N ASP A 225 -4.37 16.45 1.61
CA ASP A 225 -4.34 16.58 3.07
C ASP A 225 -4.39 15.21 3.76
N PHE A 226 -3.30 14.45 3.65
CA PHE A 226 -3.17 13.12 4.28
C PHE A 226 -2.21 13.09 5.46
N ILE A 227 -1.74 14.25 5.90
CA ILE A 227 -0.67 14.34 6.89
C ILE A 227 -1.12 13.81 8.26
N ASP A 228 -2.42 13.91 8.56
CA ASP A 228 -3.05 13.39 9.78
C ASP A 228 -3.02 11.86 9.86
N TYR A 229 -2.87 11.17 8.73
CA TYR A 229 -2.74 9.72 8.67
C TYR A 229 -1.32 9.20 8.96
N VAL A 230 -0.35 10.11 9.11
CA VAL A 230 1.04 9.75 9.39
C VAL A 230 1.29 9.70 10.89
N ASP A 231 1.56 8.50 11.42
CA ASP A 231 2.02 8.31 12.79
C ASP A 231 3.50 8.74 12.92
N ASP A 232 3.81 9.57 13.92
CA ASP A 232 5.18 10.03 14.20
C ASP A 232 6.12 8.87 14.54
N ASP A 233 5.62 7.82 15.20
CA ASP A 233 6.43 6.64 15.54
C ASP A 233 6.84 5.87 14.27
N CYS A 234 6.08 6.01 13.17
CA CYS A 234 6.39 5.37 11.90
C CYS A 234 7.43 6.12 11.06
N LEU A 235 7.83 7.33 11.47
CA LEU A 235 8.89 8.09 10.83
C LEU A 235 10.27 7.79 11.46
N PRO A 236 11.36 7.91 10.68
CA PRO A 236 12.71 7.84 11.24
C PRO A 236 12.96 9.02 12.18
N ILE A 237 13.60 8.74 13.31
CA ILE A 237 14.15 9.81 14.17
C ILE A 237 15.41 10.41 13.55
N ASP A 238 15.81 11.61 13.96
CA ASP A 238 16.96 12.34 13.41
C ASP A 238 18.23 11.49 13.30
N SER A 239 18.58 10.74 14.35
CA SER A 239 19.77 9.87 14.36
C SER A 239 19.74 8.70 13.36
N MET A 240 18.56 8.36 12.82
CA MET A 240 18.40 7.37 11.76
C MET A 240 18.56 7.98 10.37
N LEU A 241 18.22 9.27 10.17
CA LEU A 241 18.30 9.93 8.88
C LEU A 241 19.73 9.88 8.29
N ASP A 242 20.74 10.05 9.13
CA ASP A 242 22.16 9.96 8.74
C ASP A 242 22.59 8.55 8.29
N LYS A 243 21.75 7.53 8.52
CA LYS A 243 22.01 6.11 8.19
C LYS A 243 21.08 5.59 7.09
N ILE A 244 20.20 6.44 6.58
CA ILE A 244 19.32 6.13 5.46
C ILE A 244 19.97 6.71 4.20
N ASP A 245 20.16 5.89 3.18
CA ASP A 245 20.88 6.24 1.96
C ASP A 245 20.18 7.36 1.17
N ASP A 246 18.85 7.36 1.15
CA ASP A 246 18.02 8.39 0.52
C ASP A 246 16.82 8.78 1.40
N PRO A 247 16.98 9.66 2.40
CA PRO A 247 15.91 9.97 3.34
C PRO A 247 14.82 10.91 2.79
N ARG A 248 14.89 11.30 1.51
CA ARG A 248 14.05 12.37 0.92
C ARG A 248 12.55 12.14 1.15
N LEU A 249 12.08 10.90 0.98
CA LEU A 249 10.68 10.55 1.13
C LEU A 249 10.15 10.84 2.55
N PHE A 250 10.96 10.56 3.58
CA PHE A 250 10.60 10.79 4.98
C PHE A 250 10.75 12.25 5.37
N ILE A 251 11.80 12.91 4.89
CA ILE A 251 12.03 14.35 5.11
C ILE A 251 10.86 15.17 4.57
N ASN A 252 10.35 14.83 3.37
CA ASN A 252 9.17 15.49 2.80
C ASN A 252 7.98 15.40 3.76
N THR A 253 7.69 14.21 4.30
CA THR A 253 6.62 14.02 5.29
C THR A 253 6.84 14.86 6.54
N MET A 254 8.04 14.80 7.15
CA MET A 254 8.36 15.56 8.36
C MET A 254 8.18 17.08 8.15
N GLN A 255 8.57 17.59 6.98
CA GLN A 255 8.39 19.01 6.63
C GLN A 255 6.92 19.41 6.52
N LEU A 256 6.06 18.53 6.00
CA LEU A 256 4.61 18.77 5.97
C LEU A 256 4.04 18.84 7.38
N LYS A 257 4.39 17.89 8.27
CA LYS A 257 3.95 17.89 9.67
C LYS A 257 4.34 19.18 10.40
N SER A 258 5.57 19.64 10.20
CA SER A 258 6.05 20.88 10.84
C SER A 258 5.30 22.14 10.38
N LYS A 259 4.85 22.19 9.13
CA LYS A 259 4.08 23.34 8.61
C LYS A 259 2.69 23.42 9.22
N GLN A 260 1.99 22.29 9.32
CA GLN A 260 0.65 22.22 9.91
C GLN A 260 0.64 22.62 11.40
N GLN A 261 1.72 22.34 12.13
CA GLN A 261 1.85 22.75 13.55
C GLN A 261 2.08 24.26 13.75
N CYS A 262 2.39 25.01 12.69
CA CYS A 262 2.63 26.45 12.74
C CYS A 262 1.42 27.29 12.27
N GLU A 263 0.37 26.64 11.77
CA GLU A 263 -0.91 27.25 11.36
C GLU A 263 -1.94 27.20 12.50
#